data_AF-A0A377XTY4-F1
#
_entry.id   AF-A0A377XTY4-F1
#
_cell.length_a   1.000
_cell.length_b   1.000
_cell.length_c   1.000
_cell.angle_alpha   90.00
_cell.angle_beta   90.00
_cell.angle_gamma   90.00
#
_symmetry.space_group_name_H-M   'P 1'
#
loop_
_entity.id
_entity.type
_entity.pdbx_description
1 polymer ?
#
loop_
_entity_poly.entity_id
_entity_poly.type
_entity_poly.pdbx_seq_one_letter_code
_entity_poly.pdbx_strand_id
1 'polypeptide(L)'
;MTITLQAVNELIASLESAGELSIREQKFLKLAKAYQHLAAENVALKKSAPAPFSKLMMEALDTYHSKADDVPELAMLSAYVKLRDGLKTPATDRIVAGIKADGVDEFAAKLRIPGDDQFLTL
;
A
#
# COMPACT_ATOMS: atom_id res chain seq x y z
N MET A 1 -37.16 -18.33 -12.99
CA MET A 1 -36.47 -19.54 -12.47
C MET A 1 -36.77 -19.65 -10.99
N THR A 2 -37.39 -20.74 -10.53
CA THR A 2 -37.74 -20.97 -9.12
C THR A 2 -36.82 -22.02 -8.52
N ILE A 3 -36.11 -21.65 -7.46
CA ILE A 3 -35.26 -22.55 -6.66
C ILE A 3 -36.10 -23.15 -5.53
N THR A 4 -35.88 -24.43 -5.21
CA THR A 4 -36.60 -25.14 -4.14
C THR A 4 -35.90 -24.92 -2.79
N LEU A 5 -36.66 -25.01 -1.70
CA LEU A 5 -36.10 -24.94 -0.33
C LEU A 5 -35.02 -26.02 -0.08
N GLN A 6 -35.18 -27.20 -0.69
CA GLN A 6 -34.19 -28.29 -0.60
C GLN A 6 -32.85 -27.88 -1.23
N ALA A 7 -32.87 -27.28 -2.42
CA ALA A 7 -31.66 -26.81 -3.09
C ALA A 7 -30.96 -25.69 -2.29
N VAL A 8 -31.73 -24.83 -1.61
CA VAL A 8 -31.16 -23.81 -0.72
C VAL A 8 -30.46 -24.46 0.49
N ASN A 9 -31.08 -25.46 1.11
CA ASN A 9 -30.48 -26.15 2.27
C ASN A 9 -29.21 -26.92 1.90
N GLU A 10 -29.20 -27.60 0.75
CA GLU A 10 -28.00 -28.28 0.24
C GLU A 10 -26.87 -27.30 -0.07
N LEU A 11 -27.20 -26.13 -0.63
CA LEU A 11 -26.22 -25.07 -0.87
C LEU A 11 -25.64 -24.52 0.43
N ILE A 12 -26.48 -24.27 1.44
CA ILE A 12 -26.02 -23.80 2.76
C ILE A 12 -25.06 -24.83 3.38
N ALA A 13 -25.45 -26.12 3.43
CA ALA A 13 -24.60 -27.18 3.97
C ALA A 13 -23.28 -27.33 3.19
N SER A 14 -23.32 -27.18 1.87
CA SER A 14 -22.12 -27.18 1.03
C SER A 14 -21.20 -26.00 1.34
N LEU A 15 -21.76 -24.80 1.54
CA LEU A 15 -20.97 -23.60 1.86
C LEU A 15 -20.39 -23.64 3.28
N GLU A 16 -21.15 -24.18 4.24
CA GLU A 16 -20.70 -24.34 5.63
C GLU A 16 -19.62 -25.44 5.77
N SER A 17 -19.72 -26.52 5.00
CA SER A 17 -18.73 -27.61 5.00
C SER A 17 -17.47 -27.33 4.19
N ALA A 18 -17.53 -26.40 3.22
CA ALA A 18 -16.38 -26.03 2.39
C ALA A 18 -15.24 -25.39 3.21
N GLY A 19 -15.52 -24.87 4.41
CA GLY A 19 -14.50 -24.26 5.28
C GLY A 19 -13.87 -22.99 4.68
N GLU A 20 -14.48 -22.42 3.65
CA GLU A 20 -14.00 -21.20 3.01
C GLU A 20 -14.32 -19.99 3.88
N LEU A 21 -13.33 -19.11 4.06
CA LEU A 21 -13.53 -17.85 4.76
C LEU A 21 -14.61 -17.04 4.04
N SER A 22 -15.55 -16.50 4.82
CA SER A 22 -16.53 -15.55 4.32
C SER A 22 -15.84 -14.34 3.70
N ILE A 23 -16.51 -13.65 2.78
CA ILE A 23 -16.02 -12.41 2.16
C ILE A 23 -15.58 -11.39 3.23
N ARG A 24 -16.30 -11.33 4.36
CA ARG A 24 -15.96 -10.47 5.49
C ARG A 24 -14.62 -10.86 6.10
N GLU A 25 -14.45 -12.12 6.45
CA GLU A 25 -13.21 -12.59 7.10
C GLU A 25 -12.01 -12.47 6.17
N GLN A 26 -12.17 -12.72 4.88
CA GLN A 26 -11.11 -12.48 3.89
C GLN A 26 -10.67 -11.01 3.86
N LYS A 27 -11.63 -10.06 3.90
CA LYS A 27 -11.34 -8.63 3.98
C LYS A 27 -10.60 -8.27 5.27
N PHE A 28 -11.05 -8.81 6.41
CA PHE A 28 -10.36 -8.61 7.69
C PHE A 28 -8.93 -9.15 7.69
N LEU A 29 -8.70 -10.34 7.13
CA LEU A 29 -7.36 -10.92 7.05
C LEU A 29 -6.43 -10.10 6.14
N LYS A 30 -6.92 -9.61 5.00
CA LYS A 30 -6.14 -8.71 4.11
C LYS A 30 -5.73 -7.44 4.87
N LEU A 31 -6.67 -6.83 5.59
CA LEU A 31 -6.42 -5.63 6.39
C LEU A 31 -5.44 -5.89 7.53
N ALA A 32 -5.61 -6.99 8.27
CA ALA A 32 -4.73 -7.39 9.36
C ALA A 32 -3.28 -7.60 8.89
N LYS A 33 -3.10 -8.24 7.71
CA LYS A 33 -1.77 -8.39 7.09
C LYS A 33 -1.15 -7.04 6.74
N ALA A 34 -1.92 -6.13 6.14
CA ALA A 34 -1.44 -4.77 5.83
C ALA A 34 -1.00 -4.03 7.11
N TYR A 35 -1.77 -4.13 8.20
CA TYR A 35 -1.39 -3.55 9.49
C TYR A 35 -0.12 -4.15 10.09
N GLN A 36 0.05 -5.48 10.03
CA GLN A 36 1.31 -6.10 10.48
C GLN A 36 2.51 -5.59 9.67
N HIS A 37 2.37 -5.47 8.35
CA HIS A 37 3.44 -4.94 7.50
C HIS A 37 3.76 -3.47 7.82
N LEU A 38 2.75 -2.63 8.03
CA LEU A 38 2.95 -1.24 8.46
C LEU A 38 3.61 -1.15 9.84
N ALA A 39 3.21 -1.99 10.80
CA ALA A 39 3.82 -2.02 12.11
C ALA A 39 5.31 -2.42 12.04
N ALA A 40 5.63 -3.45 11.26
CA ALA A 40 7.01 -3.87 11.02
C ALA A 40 7.85 -2.78 10.35
N GLU A 41 7.31 -2.12 9.32
CA GLU A 41 7.94 -0.98 8.64
C GLU A 41 8.21 0.17 9.62
N ASN A 42 7.23 0.54 10.45
CA ASN A 42 7.39 1.60 11.45
C ASN A 42 8.48 1.29 12.49
N VAL A 43 8.59 0.04 12.93
CA VAL A 43 9.68 -0.40 13.83
C VAL A 43 11.04 -0.31 13.12
N ALA A 44 11.11 -0.69 11.84
CA ALA A 44 12.33 -0.59 11.05
C ALA A 44 12.74 0.87 10.80
N LEU A 45 11.80 1.76 10.49
CA LEU A 45 12.05 3.19 10.28
C LEU A 45 12.68 3.85 11.51
N LYS A 46 12.22 3.52 12.71
CA LYS A 46 12.81 4.03 13.98
C LYS A 46 14.27 3.63 14.17
N LYS A 47 14.69 2.51 13.56
CA LYS A 47 16.07 1.98 13.60
C LYS A 47 16.87 2.30 12.35
N SER A 48 16.24 2.95 11.36
CA SER A 48 16.89 3.24 10.09
C SER A 48 17.92 4.35 10.29
N ALA A 49 19.15 4.06 9.92
CA ALA A 49 20.23 5.02 9.87
C ALA A 49 20.84 5.00 8.46
N PRO A 50 21.25 6.17 7.93
CA PRO A 50 21.99 6.21 6.68
C PRO A 50 23.27 5.37 6.80
N ALA A 51 23.57 4.59 5.77
CA ALA A 51 24.84 3.89 5.73
C ALA A 51 25.99 4.93 5.65
N PRO A 52 27.08 4.73 6.43
CA PRO A 52 28.28 5.56 6.32
C PRO A 52 28.77 5.57 4.87
N PHE A 53 29.22 6.73 4.39
CA PHE A 53 29.77 6.92 3.03
C PHE A 53 28.81 6.56 1.89
N SER A 54 27.51 6.43 2.16
CA SER A 54 26.51 6.31 1.08
C SER A 54 26.45 7.60 0.25
N LYS A 55 26.06 7.49 -1.02
CA LYS A 55 25.80 8.65 -1.89
C LYS A 55 24.88 9.67 -1.23
N LEU A 56 23.81 9.19 -0.58
CA LEU A 56 22.86 10.02 0.15
C LEU A 56 23.51 10.78 1.31
N MET A 57 24.41 10.13 2.06
CA MET A 57 25.14 10.76 3.15
C MET A 57 26.10 11.84 2.63
N MET A 58 26.80 11.58 1.52
CA MET A 58 27.65 12.59 0.89
C MET A 58 26.84 13.80 0.41
N GLU A 59 25.72 13.58 -0.29
CA GLU A 59 24.83 14.68 -0.72
C GLU A 59 24.27 15.49 0.46
N ALA A 60 23.97 14.83 1.59
CA ALA A 60 23.51 15.51 2.80
C ALA A 60 24.62 16.36 3.44
N LEU A 61 25.87 15.88 3.44
CA LEU A 61 27.03 16.65 3.92
C LEU A 61 27.33 17.85 3.03
N ASP A 62 27.24 17.70 1.70
CA ASP A 62 27.40 18.82 0.77
C ASP A 62 26.33 19.90 1.03
N THR A 63 25.09 19.46 1.26
CA THR A 63 23.98 20.35 1.63
C THR A 63 24.26 21.08 2.94
N TYR A 64 24.81 20.40 3.95
CA TYR A 64 25.21 21.00 5.22
C TYR A 64 26.32 22.05 5.01
N HIS A 65 27.43 21.69 4.39
CA HIS A 65 28.57 22.59 4.21
C HIS A 65 28.24 23.84 3.40
N SER A 66 27.27 23.77 2.48
CA SER A 66 26.86 24.93 1.67
C SER A 66 26.27 26.10 2.47
N LYS A 67 25.84 25.87 3.72
CA LYS A 67 25.15 26.86 4.56
C LYS A 67 25.66 26.89 6.01
N ALA A 68 26.67 26.08 6.32
CA ALA A 68 27.11 25.84 7.69
C ALA A 68 27.66 27.12 8.36
N ASP A 69 28.32 27.98 7.58
CA ASP A 69 28.91 29.23 8.11
C ASP A 69 27.89 30.36 8.30
N ASP A 70 26.83 30.39 7.47
CA ASP A 70 25.83 31.45 7.49
C ASP A 70 24.67 31.16 8.47
N VAL A 71 24.09 29.95 8.38
CA VAL A 71 22.89 29.56 9.14
C VAL A 71 23.01 28.08 9.53
N PRO A 72 23.78 27.75 10.60
CA PRO A 72 24.07 26.38 11.00
C PRO A 72 22.82 25.51 11.25
N GLU A 73 21.78 26.08 11.84
CA GLU A 73 20.52 25.39 12.13
C GLU A 73 19.79 24.98 10.84
N LEU A 74 19.77 25.88 9.84
CA LEU A 74 19.17 25.62 8.54
C LEU A 74 19.99 24.61 7.73
N ALA A 75 21.31 24.68 7.83
CA ALA A 75 22.21 23.70 7.23
C ALA A 75 21.93 22.28 7.78
N MET A 76 21.82 22.16 9.10
CA MET A 76 21.51 20.89 9.76
C MET A 76 20.13 20.36 9.37
N LEU A 77 19.10 21.22 9.36
CA LEU A 77 17.75 20.82 8.96
C LEU A 77 17.69 20.38 7.50
N SER A 78 18.39 21.09 6.61
CA SER A 78 18.42 20.77 5.17
C SER A 78 19.07 19.39 4.92
N ALA A 79 20.19 19.11 5.61
CA ALA A 79 20.83 17.81 5.55
C ALA A 79 19.93 16.69 6.12
N TYR A 80 19.22 16.95 7.22
CA TYR A 80 18.26 16.00 7.79
C TYR A 80 17.11 15.67 6.82
N VAL A 81 16.50 16.69 6.19
CA VAL A 81 15.44 16.48 5.19
C VAL A 81 15.95 15.63 4.02
N LYS A 82 17.16 15.95 3.52
CA LYS A 82 17.80 15.19 2.43
C LYS A 82 17.99 13.71 2.79
N LEU A 83 18.43 13.41 4.02
CA LEU A 83 18.56 12.04 4.49
C LEU A 83 17.20 11.34 4.61
N ARG A 84 16.16 12.06 5.02
CA ARG A 84 14.80 11.52 5.18
C ARG A 84 14.19 11.11 3.84
N ASP A 85 14.47 11.83 2.76
CA ASP A 85 14.01 11.50 1.41
C ASP A 85 14.56 10.15 0.90
N GLY A 86 15.67 9.68 1.47
CA GLY A 86 16.23 8.37 1.17
C GLY A 86 15.54 7.20 1.86
N LEU A 87 14.70 7.45 2.87
CA LEU A 87 13.97 6.39 3.58
C LEU A 87 13.01 5.69 2.64
N LYS A 88 12.96 4.36 2.75
CA LYS A 88 12.09 3.52 1.94
C LYS A 88 10.94 2.99 2.78
N THR A 89 9.73 3.10 2.25
CA THR A 89 8.48 2.67 2.88
C THR A 89 7.69 1.75 1.96
N PRO A 90 8.25 0.58 1.58
CA PRO A 90 7.65 -0.30 0.57
C PRO A 90 6.26 -0.84 0.95
N ALA A 91 5.94 -1.00 2.24
CA ALA A 91 4.61 -1.41 2.67
C ALA A 91 3.61 -0.27 2.43
N THR A 92 3.97 0.95 2.82
CA THR A 92 3.18 2.15 2.55
C THR A 92 3.01 2.37 1.04
N ASP A 93 4.08 2.26 0.25
CA ASP A 93 4.05 2.45 -1.20
C ASP A 93 3.10 1.45 -1.87
N ARG A 94 3.15 0.18 -1.46
CA ARG A 94 2.24 -0.87 -1.96
C ARG A 94 0.78 -0.56 -1.63
N ILE A 95 0.49 -0.07 -0.42
CA ILE A 95 -0.88 0.27 -0.01
C ILE A 95 -1.40 1.44 -0.86
N VAL A 96 -0.61 2.49 -1.04
CA VAL A 96 -0.98 3.64 -1.88
C VAL A 96 -1.19 3.22 -3.33
N ALA A 97 -0.33 2.33 -3.86
CA ALA A 97 -0.50 1.79 -5.21
C ALA A 97 -1.79 0.96 -5.35
N GLY A 98 -2.11 0.13 -4.36
CA GLY A 98 -3.35 -0.65 -4.31
C GLY A 98 -4.58 0.26 -4.33
N ILE A 99 -4.62 1.29 -3.47
CA ILE A 99 -5.72 2.26 -3.42
C ILE A 99 -5.88 3.00 -4.77
N LYS A 100 -4.76 3.36 -5.41
CA LYS A 100 -4.80 3.99 -6.74
C LYS A 100 -5.35 3.04 -7.80
N ALA A 101 -4.98 1.76 -7.77
CA ALA A 101 -5.51 0.75 -8.68
C ALA A 101 -7.01 0.54 -8.48
N ASP A 102 -7.46 0.39 -7.24
CA ASP A 102 -8.89 0.25 -6.90
C ASP A 102 -9.69 1.46 -7.41
N GLY A 103 -9.15 2.67 -7.26
CA GLY A 103 -9.77 3.90 -7.78
C GLY A 103 -9.86 3.97 -9.31
N VAL A 104 -8.86 3.42 -10.02
CA VAL A 104 -8.89 3.31 -11.49
C VAL A 104 -9.98 2.34 -11.92
N ASP A 105 -10.11 1.18 -11.25
CA ASP A 105 -11.14 0.19 -11.54
C ASP A 105 -12.55 0.75 -11.30
N GLU A 106 -12.76 1.46 -10.19
CA GLU A 106 -14.03 2.14 -9.90
C GLU A 106 -14.38 3.22 -10.93
N PHE A 107 -13.38 3.98 -11.39
CA PHE A 107 -13.58 5.00 -12.41
C PHE A 107 -13.90 4.38 -13.78
N ALA A 108 -13.17 3.34 -14.17
CA ALA A 108 -13.43 2.60 -15.41
C ALA A 108 -14.84 1.98 -15.42
N ALA A 109 -15.29 1.42 -14.30
CA ALA A 109 -16.64 0.89 -14.17
C ALA A 109 -17.72 1.96 -14.38
N LYS A 110 -17.49 3.21 -13.95
CA LYS A 110 -18.43 4.34 -14.15
C LYS A 110 -18.45 4.86 -15.58
N LEU A 111 -17.37 4.69 -16.33
CA LEU A 111 -17.28 5.09 -17.73
C LEU A 111 -17.82 4.02 -18.69
N ARG A 112 -18.12 2.83 -18.19
CA ARG A 112 -18.67 1.73 -18.99
C ARG A 112 -20.08 2.09 -19.46
N ILE A 113 -20.25 2.22 -20.77
CA ILE A 113 -21.56 2.42 -21.39
C ILE A 113 -22.30 1.07 -21.40
N PRO A 114 -23.58 0.99 -21.00
CA PRO A 114 -24.35 -0.24 -21.09
C PRO A 114 -24.42 -0.73 -22.56
N GLY A 115 -23.71 -1.81 -22.89
CA GLY A 115 -23.73 -2.43 -24.22
C GLY A 115 -22.37 -2.70 -24.88
N ASP A 116 -21.28 -2.06 -24.44
CA ASP A 116 -19.97 -2.16 -25.11
C ASP A 116 -19.23 -3.49 -24.89
N ASP A 117 -19.70 -4.30 -23.94
CA ASP A 117 -19.06 -5.56 -23.55
C ASP A 117 -19.13 -6.64 -24.64
N GLN A 118 -20.08 -6.53 -25.58
CA GLN A 118 -20.24 -7.47 -26.67
C GLN A 118 -19.17 -7.34 -27.76
N PHE A 119 -18.37 -6.27 -27.76
CA PHE A 119 -17.34 -6.02 -28.76
C PHE A 119 -15.90 -6.34 -28.29
N LEU A 120 -15.73 -6.78 -27.04
CA LEU A 120 -14.42 -7.13 -26.44
C LEU A 120 -14.16 -8.64 -26.32
N THR A 121 -15.05 -9.49 -26.86
CA THR A 121 -14.81 -10.93 -27.05
C THR A 121 -14.57 -11.24 -28.54
N LEU A 122 -13.35 -10.99 -29.01
CA LEU A 122 -12.74 -11.66 -30.16
C LEU A 122 -11.29 -12.01 -29.79
#